data_AF-A0AAD5NBS3-F1
#
_entry.id   AF-A0AAD5NBS3-F1
#
_cell.length_a   1.000
_cell.length_b   1.000
_cell.length_c   1.000
_cell.angle_alpha   90.00
_cell.angle_beta   90.00
_cell.angle_gamma   90.00
#
_symmetry.space_group_name_H-M   'P 1'
#
loop_
_entity.id
_entity.type
_entity.pdbx_description
1 polymer ?
#
loop_
_entity_poly.entity_id
_entity_poly.type
_entity_poly.pdbx_seq_one_letter_code
_entity_poly.pdbx_strand_id
1 'polypeptide(L)'
;MKRASENADTTVVPRKCIKLNSEELKSADTATLIEKILSTTDQLNEANEVMRTLKARVAVCRRQVSQKDKELKDLVKERNDAYYSGVGTNPADRDQLLDPFFYETYMSMKERIGRREREITELREAVKALESGKDCGGKIP
;
A
#
# COMPACT_ATOMS: atom_id res chain seq x y z
N MET A 1 -6.73 -5.90 -25.83
CA MET A 1 -5.73 -6.65 -25.05
C MET A 1 -6.40 -7.87 -24.43
N LYS A 2 -6.07 -9.08 -24.90
CA LYS A 2 -6.52 -10.34 -24.28
C LYS A 2 -5.54 -10.71 -23.16
N ARG A 3 -6.03 -10.97 -21.95
CA ARG A 3 -5.41 -11.89 -20.98
C ARG A 3 -6.51 -12.71 -20.32
N ALA A 4 -6.51 -13.99 -20.64
CA ALA A 4 -7.21 -15.03 -19.93
C ALA A 4 -6.47 -15.33 -18.62
N SER A 5 -7.23 -15.62 -17.56
CA SER A 5 -6.86 -16.59 -16.52
C SER A 5 -8.08 -16.76 -15.63
N GLU A 6 -9.02 -17.52 -16.17
CA GLU A 6 -10.05 -18.22 -15.44
C GLU A 6 -9.34 -19.40 -14.73
N ASN A 7 -8.67 -19.12 -13.61
CA ASN A 7 -8.07 -20.16 -12.79
C ASN A 7 -9.04 -20.50 -11.65
N ALA A 8 -9.84 -21.51 -11.97
CA ALA A 8 -10.60 -22.33 -11.06
C ALA A 8 -9.71 -22.89 -9.95
N ASP A 9 -9.67 -22.23 -8.80
CA ASP A 9 -9.32 -22.87 -7.52
C ASP A 9 -10.60 -23.14 -6.74
N THR A 10 -11.51 -23.86 -7.38
CA THR A 10 -12.43 -24.71 -6.65
C THR A 10 -11.56 -25.83 -6.09
N THR A 11 -11.04 -25.65 -4.87
CA THR A 11 -10.45 -26.77 -4.11
C THR A 11 -11.50 -27.85 -4.00
N VAL A 12 -11.49 -28.79 -4.95
CA VAL A 12 -12.30 -29.99 -4.94
C VAL A 12 -11.72 -30.84 -3.82
N VAL A 13 -12.24 -30.64 -2.62
CA VAL A 13 -12.04 -31.57 -1.52
C VAL A 13 -12.51 -32.93 -2.05
N PRO A 14 -11.63 -33.95 -2.13
CA PRO A 14 -12.05 -35.26 -2.58
C PRO A 14 -13.04 -35.80 -1.55
N ARG A 15 -14.33 -35.64 -1.81
CA ARG A 15 -15.36 -36.35 -1.06
C ARG A 15 -15.21 -37.79 -1.50
N LYS A 16 -14.48 -38.60 -0.72
CA LYS A 16 -14.58 -40.05 -0.80
C LYS A 16 -16.01 -40.39 -0.42
N CYS A 17 -16.91 -40.40 -1.40
CA CYS A 17 -18.19 -41.04 -1.25
C CYS A 17 -17.89 -42.49 -0.91
N ILE A 18 -18.27 -42.92 0.29
CA ILE A 18 -18.26 -44.33 0.65
C ILE A 18 -19.22 -45.00 -0.33
N LYS A 19 -18.68 -45.66 -1.36
CA LYS A 19 -19.47 -46.46 -2.30
C LYS A 19 -20.00 -47.65 -1.50
N LEU A 20 -21.22 -47.54 -0.98
CA LEU A 20 -21.91 -48.66 -0.37
C LEU A 20 -22.42 -49.57 -1.48
N ASN A 21 -21.96 -50.82 -1.48
CA ASN A 21 -22.33 -51.82 -2.45
C ASN A 21 -23.78 -52.26 -2.18
N SER A 22 -24.70 -52.02 -3.11
CA SER A 22 -26.15 -52.22 -2.88
C SER A 22 -26.52 -53.69 -2.71
N GLU A 23 -25.70 -54.61 -3.22
CA GLU A 23 -25.87 -56.05 -3.06
C GLU A 23 -25.49 -56.53 -1.65
N GLU A 24 -24.44 -55.95 -1.03
CA GLU A 24 -24.04 -56.27 0.35
C GLU A 24 -25.08 -55.84 1.39
N LEU A 25 -25.79 -54.73 1.13
CA LEU A 25 -26.85 -54.26 2.02
C LEU A 25 -28.12 -55.11 1.93
N LYS A 26 -28.36 -55.78 0.78
CA LYS A 26 -29.52 -56.64 0.57
C LYS A 26 -29.31 -58.07 1.06
N SER A 27 -28.06 -58.53 1.13
CA SER A 27 -27.67 -59.85 1.65
C SER A 27 -27.31 -59.84 3.14
N ALA A 28 -27.10 -58.67 3.73
CA ALA A 28 -26.80 -58.52 5.15
C ALA A 28 -28.03 -58.76 6.03
N ASP A 29 -27.81 -59.48 7.13
CA ASP A 29 -28.82 -59.62 8.18
C ASP A 29 -29.08 -58.25 8.86
N THR A 30 -30.28 -58.09 9.38
CA THR A 30 -30.77 -56.90 10.09
C THR A 30 -29.82 -56.41 11.17
N ALA A 31 -29.19 -57.31 11.94
CA ALA A 31 -28.20 -56.94 12.96
C ALA A 31 -26.96 -56.25 12.35
N THR A 32 -26.43 -56.79 11.25
CA THR A 32 -25.27 -56.22 10.53
C THR A 32 -25.60 -54.86 9.92
N LEU A 33 -26.83 -54.68 9.43
CA LEU A 33 -27.30 -53.38 8.93
C LEU A 33 -27.38 -52.34 10.03
N ILE A 34 -27.90 -52.71 11.21
CA ILE A 34 -27.97 -51.82 12.37
C ILE A 34 -26.58 -51.39 12.82
N GLU A 35 -25.63 -52.33 12.94
CA GLU A 35 -24.24 -52.03 13.31
C GLU A 35 -23.58 -51.07 12.31
N LYS A 36 -23.80 -51.28 11.01
CA LYS A 36 -23.28 -50.40 9.95
C LYS A 36 -23.88 -49.00 10.00
N ILE A 37 -25.18 -48.87 10.29
CA ILE A 37 -25.84 -47.57 10.49
C ILE A 37 -25.25 -46.83 11.70
N LEU A 38 -25.06 -47.52 12.83
CA LEU A 38 -24.46 -46.92 14.02
C LEU A 38 -23.02 -46.46 13.74
N SER A 39 -22.19 -47.33 13.16
CA SER A 39 -20.81 -47.02 12.80
C SER A 39 -20.69 -45.83 11.84
N THR A 40 -21.52 -45.78 10.80
CA THR A 40 -21.52 -44.66 9.85
C THR A 40 -22.04 -43.36 10.47
N THR A 41 -22.96 -43.45 11.44
CA THR A 41 -23.44 -42.29 12.20
C THR A 41 -22.34 -41.72 13.10
N ASP A 42 -21.57 -42.58 13.76
CA ASP A 42 -20.43 -42.15 14.59
C ASP A 42 -19.34 -41.48 13.75
N GLN A 43 -19.00 -42.07 12.59
CA GLN A 43 -18.06 -41.47 11.64
C GLN A 43 -18.55 -40.11 11.12
N LEU A 44 -19.85 -39.96 10.87
CA LEU A 44 -20.44 -38.69 10.45
C LEU A 44 -20.36 -37.63 11.56
N ASN A 45 -20.60 -38.03 12.82
CA ASN A 45 -20.47 -37.14 13.97
C ASN A 45 -19.02 -36.67 14.17
N GLU A 46 -18.06 -37.59 14.10
CA GLU A 46 -16.63 -37.25 14.20
C GLU A 46 -16.20 -36.29 13.08
N ALA A 47 -16.59 -36.58 11.83
CA ALA A 47 -16.30 -35.71 10.69
C ALA A 47 -16.92 -34.31 10.86
N ASN A 48 -18.12 -34.22 11.46
CA ASN A 48 -18.77 -32.95 11.75
C ASN A 48 -18.02 -32.14 12.80
N GLU A 49 -17.51 -32.75 13.86
CA GLU A 49 -16.70 -32.04 14.87
C GLU A 49 -15.40 -31.52 14.26
N VAL A 50 -14.68 -32.35 13.49
CA VAL A 50 -13.46 -31.93 12.79
C VAL A 50 -13.75 -30.76 11.85
N MET A 51 -14.86 -30.83 11.09
CA MET A 51 -15.28 -29.74 10.21
C MET A 51 -15.53 -28.44 10.99
N ARG A 52 -16.21 -28.50 12.15
CA ARG A 52 -16.46 -27.29 12.96
C ARG A 52 -15.17 -26.67 13.46
N THR A 53 -14.24 -27.47 13.98
CA THR A 53 -12.93 -26.99 14.46
C THR A 53 -12.13 -26.36 13.31
N LEU A 54 -12.11 -26.98 12.13
CA LEU A 54 -11.44 -26.43 10.96
C LEU A 54 -12.07 -25.11 10.50
N LYS A 55 -13.40 -25.02 10.45
CA LYS A 55 -14.12 -23.77 10.13
C LYS A 55 -13.77 -22.65 11.11
N ALA A 56 -13.75 -22.95 12.40
CA ALA A 56 -13.36 -21.98 13.42
C ALA A 56 -11.91 -21.49 13.22
N ARG A 57 -10.97 -22.41 12.96
CA ARG A 57 -9.57 -22.08 12.69
C ARG A 57 -9.41 -21.20 11.45
N VAL A 58 -10.09 -21.52 10.35
CA VAL A 58 -10.07 -20.72 9.12
C VAL A 58 -10.62 -19.31 9.38
N ALA A 59 -11.71 -19.19 10.14
CA ALA A 59 -12.27 -17.88 10.49
C ALA A 59 -11.29 -17.02 11.30
N VAL A 60 -10.59 -17.63 12.28
CA VAL A 60 -9.56 -16.94 13.07
C VAL A 60 -8.39 -16.50 12.19
N CYS A 61 -7.84 -17.38 11.36
CA CYS A 61 -6.75 -17.04 10.45
C CYS A 61 -7.14 -15.90 9.49
N ARG A 62 -8.35 -15.93 8.93
CA ARG A 62 -8.84 -14.88 8.04
C ARG A 62 -8.93 -13.53 8.75
N ARG A 63 -9.39 -13.51 10.01
CA ARG A 63 -9.42 -12.29 10.84
C ARG A 63 -8.00 -11.77 11.11
N GLN A 64 -7.07 -12.64 11.47
CA GLN A 64 -5.67 -12.27 11.71
C GLN A 64 -5.01 -11.66 10.47
N VAL A 65 -5.21 -12.24 9.30
CA VAL A 65 -4.70 -11.69 8.03
C VAL A 65 -5.29 -10.30 7.77
N SER A 66 -6.61 -10.13 7.93
CA SER A 66 -7.24 -8.82 7.75
C SER A 66 -6.76 -7.77 8.74
N GLN A 67 -6.47 -8.17 9.99
CA GLN A 67 -5.93 -7.29 11.00
C GLN A 67 -4.49 -6.86 10.66
N LYS A 68 -3.65 -7.81 10.23
CA LYS A 68 -2.27 -7.53 9.82
C LYS A 68 -2.19 -6.65 8.57
N ASP A 69 -3.08 -6.85 7.60
CA ASP A 69 -3.19 -5.96 6.43
C ASP A 69 -3.54 -4.52 6.83
N LYS A 70 -4.45 -4.36 7.80
CA LYS A 70 -4.78 -3.04 8.36
C LYS A 70 -3.58 -2.42 9.07
N GLU A 71 -2.91 -3.16 9.96
CA GLU A 71 -1.71 -2.70 10.68
C GLU A 71 -0.63 -2.23 9.69
N LEU A 72 -0.39 -2.97 8.60
CA LEU A 72 0.57 -2.57 7.57
C LEU A 72 0.17 -1.26 6.87
N LYS A 73 -1.11 -1.10 6.54
CA LYS A 73 -1.60 0.15 5.92
C LYS A 73 -1.45 1.34 6.85
N ASP A 74 -1.76 1.15 8.12
CA ASP A 74 -1.62 2.20 9.14
C ASP A 74 -0.13 2.59 9.31
N LEU A 75 0.79 1.63 9.37
CA LEU A 75 2.24 1.90 9.44
C LEU A 75 2.78 2.59 8.18
N VAL A 76 2.31 2.19 6.99
CA VAL A 76 2.70 2.86 5.73
C VAL A 76 2.22 4.31 5.72
N LYS A 77 1.01 4.55 6.22
CA LYS A 77 0.46 5.89 6.36
C LYS A 77 1.29 6.70 7.36
N GLU A 78 1.57 6.17 8.55
CA GLU A 78 2.39 6.85 9.56
C GLU A 78 3.79 7.16 9.04
N ARG A 79 4.45 6.22 8.34
CA ARG A 79 5.75 6.45 7.69
C ARG A 79 5.68 7.59 6.67
N ASN A 80 4.65 7.59 5.82
CA ASN A 80 4.48 8.64 4.82
C ASN A 80 4.20 9.98 5.49
N ASP A 81 3.32 10.00 6.49
CA ASP A 81 3.00 11.19 7.26
C ASP A 81 4.28 11.72 7.93
N ALA A 82 5.08 10.88 8.60
CA ALA A 82 6.36 11.29 9.18
C ALA A 82 7.33 11.87 8.14
N TYR A 83 7.51 11.18 7.00
CA TYR A 83 8.41 11.61 5.93
C TYR A 83 8.00 12.93 5.27
N TYR A 84 6.68 13.19 5.18
CA TYR A 84 6.14 14.39 4.54
C TYR A 84 5.57 15.44 5.53
N SER A 85 5.66 15.22 6.85
CA SER A 85 5.00 16.03 7.91
C SER A 85 5.46 17.48 8.01
N GLY A 86 6.51 17.88 7.29
CA GLY A 86 6.99 19.25 7.20
C GLY A 86 7.10 19.79 5.78
N VAL A 87 6.59 19.06 4.78
CA VAL A 87 6.77 19.38 3.36
C VAL A 87 5.48 20.00 2.82
N GLY A 88 5.59 21.20 2.25
CA GLY A 88 4.48 21.83 1.53
C GLY A 88 3.99 20.95 0.38
N THR A 89 2.73 21.10 -0.02
CA THR A 89 2.17 20.36 -1.17
C THR A 89 2.76 20.79 -2.52
N ASN A 90 3.67 21.77 -2.53
CA ASN A 90 4.35 22.22 -3.73
C ASN A 90 5.38 21.19 -4.20
N PRO A 91 5.43 20.87 -5.52
CA PRO A 91 6.40 19.92 -6.08
C PRO A 91 7.87 20.24 -5.74
N ALA A 92 8.22 21.53 -5.67
CA ALA A 92 9.57 21.99 -5.35
C ALA A 92 10.03 21.64 -3.93
N ASP A 93 9.11 21.60 -2.96
CA ASP A 93 9.41 21.25 -1.56
C ASP A 93 9.57 19.72 -1.40
N ARG A 94 8.92 18.94 -2.27
CA ARG A 94 9.06 17.48 -2.33
C ARG A 94 10.35 17.02 -3.01
N ASP A 95 10.76 17.69 -4.10
CA ASP A 95 12.02 17.39 -4.79
C ASP A 95 13.24 17.68 -3.89
N GLN A 96 13.10 18.62 -2.93
CA GLN A 96 14.10 18.91 -1.90
C GLN A 96 14.51 17.70 -1.05
N LEU A 97 13.60 16.73 -0.86
CA LEU A 97 13.86 15.53 -0.05
C LEU A 97 14.45 14.36 -0.86
N LEU A 98 14.34 14.40 -2.19
CA LEU A 98 14.69 13.27 -3.06
C LEU A 98 16.07 13.39 -3.70
N ASP A 99 16.65 14.59 -3.72
CA ASP A 99 17.99 14.82 -4.25
C ASP A 99 18.98 15.15 -3.10
N PRO A 100 19.91 14.23 -2.76
CA PRO A 100 20.96 14.45 -1.77
C PRO A 100 21.85 15.67 -2.06
N PHE A 101 21.88 16.15 -3.31
CA PHE A 101 22.68 17.28 -3.77
C PHE A 101 21.85 18.57 -3.93
N PHE A 102 20.55 18.53 -3.63
CA PHE A 102 19.67 19.69 -3.76
C PHE A 102 20.11 20.85 -2.87
N TYR A 103 20.54 20.57 -1.64
CA TYR A 103 20.91 21.62 -0.69
C TYR A 103 22.10 22.46 -1.20
N GLU A 104 23.10 21.83 -1.79
CA GLU A 104 24.29 22.51 -2.31
C GLU A 104 23.97 23.35 -3.55
N THR A 105 23.19 22.81 -4.48
CA THR A 105 22.73 23.54 -5.67
C THR A 105 21.80 24.70 -5.31
N TYR A 106 20.89 24.50 -4.35
CA TYR A 106 20.03 25.55 -3.80
C TYR A 106 20.83 26.67 -3.15
N MET A 107 21.79 26.34 -2.29
CA MET A 107 22.64 27.34 -1.62
C MET A 107 23.47 28.14 -2.63
N SER A 108 24.07 27.47 -3.62
CA SER A 108 24.81 28.11 -4.72
C SER A 108 23.92 29.05 -5.53
N MET A 109 22.70 28.63 -5.86
CA MET A 109 21.73 29.45 -6.58
C MET A 109 21.29 30.67 -5.77
N LYS A 110 21.03 30.50 -4.48
CA LYS A 110 20.66 31.57 -3.54
C LYS A 110 21.75 32.63 -3.44
N GLU A 111 23.01 32.24 -3.32
CA GLU A 111 24.15 33.17 -3.31
C GLU A 111 24.30 33.92 -4.65
N ARG A 112 24.09 33.21 -5.76
CA ARG A 112 24.17 33.81 -7.10
C ARG A 112 23.07 34.85 -7.32
N ILE A 113 21.85 34.58 -6.85
CA ILE A 113 20.74 35.54 -6.90
C ILE A 113 21.07 36.76 -6.02
N GLY A 114 21.51 36.56 -4.78
CA GLY A 114 21.86 37.68 -3.88
C GLY A 114 23.03 38.53 -4.37
N ARG A 115 23.98 37.97 -5.13
CA ARG A 115 25.01 38.76 -5.84
C ARG A 115 24.41 39.62 -6.95
N ARG A 116 23.53 39.06 -7.78
CA ARG A 116 22.88 39.80 -8.86
C ARG A 116 21.98 40.91 -8.33
N GLU A 117 21.27 40.69 -7.23
CA GLU A 117 20.43 41.73 -6.62
C GLU A 117 21.24 42.92 -6.11
N ARG A 118 22.43 42.67 -5.53
CA ARG A 118 23.36 43.74 -5.14
C ARG A 118 23.87 44.51 -6.34
N GLU A 119 24.33 43.81 -7.37
CA GLU A 119 24.82 44.43 -8.62
C GLU A 119 23.72 45.29 -9.29
N ILE A 120 22.48 44.79 -9.35
CA ILE A 120 21.34 45.56 -9.86
C ILE A 120 21.10 46.82 -9.02
N THR A 121 21.24 46.72 -7.70
CA THR A 121 21.05 47.87 -6.79
C THR A 121 22.14 48.92 -7.02
N GLU A 122 23.41 48.50 -7.07
CA GLU A 122 24.55 49.37 -7.35
C GLU A 122 24.42 50.05 -8.72
N LEU A 123 24.03 49.31 -9.76
CA LEU A 123 23.80 49.87 -11.09
C LEU A 123 22.64 50.86 -11.11
N ARG A 124 21.55 50.60 -10.37
CA ARG A 124 20.43 51.54 -10.23
C ARG A 124 20.85 52.83 -9.52
N GLU A 125 21.66 52.72 -8.48
CA GLU A 125 22.21 53.90 -7.78
C GLU A 125 23.15 54.70 -8.68
N ALA A 126 24.02 54.03 -9.44
CA ALA A 126 24.91 54.68 -10.40
C ALA A 126 24.14 55.39 -11.52
N VAL A 127 23.09 54.77 -12.07
CA VAL A 127 22.21 55.41 -13.07
C VAL A 127 21.53 56.64 -12.47
N LYS A 128 20.97 56.53 -11.27
CA LYS A 128 20.33 57.66 -10.58
C LYS A 128 21.31 58.81 -10.33
N ALA A 129 22.56 58.51 -9.95
CA ALA A 129 23.61 59.50 -9.77
C ALA A 129 23.97 60.20 -11.09
N LEU A 130 24.09 59.45 -12.19
CA LEU A 130 24.35 59.99 -13.53
C LEU A 130 23.20 60.86 -14.05
N GLU A 131 21.95 60.44 -13.81
CA GLU A 131 20.75 61.24 -14.16
C GLU A 131 20.73 62.56 -13.37
N SER A 132 21.02 62.53 -12.07
CA SER A 132 21.10 63.75 -11.24
C SER A 132 22.25 64.69 -11.64
N GLY A 133 23.38 64.16 -12.13
CA GLY A 133 24.49 64.95 -12.65
C GLY A 133 24.18 65.60 -14.00
N LYS A 134 23.30 64.98 -14.80
CA LYS A 134 22.90 65.47 -16.13
C LYS A 134 21.90 66.63 -16.04
N ASP A 135 21.05 66.65 -15.00
CA ASP A 135 20.14 67.78 -14.71
C ASP A 135 20.88 69.07 -14.26
N CYS A 136 22.17 68.95 -13.89
CA CYS A 136 22.99 70.10 -13.50
C CYS A 136 23.80 70.71 -14.67
N GLY A 137 23.81 70.07 -15.85
CA GLY A 137 24.68 70.42 -16.98
C GLY A 137 24.05 71.27 -18.09
N GLY A 138 22.85 71.81 -17.88
CA GLY A 138 22.03 72.45 -18.91
C GLY A 138 21.71 73.93 -18.67
N LYS A 139 22.66 74.73 -18.18
CA LYS A 139 22.61 76.20 -18.32
C LYS A 139 24.00 76.71 -18.66
N ILE A 140 24.24 76.93 -19.95
CA ILE A 140 25.30 77.82 -20.43
C ILE A 140 24.56 79.07 -20.97
N PRO A 141 24.98 80.29 -20.57
CA PRO A 141 24.32 81.56 -20.94
C PRO A 141 24.28 81.82 -22.45
#